data_AF-A0A2A3MNR0-F1
#
_entry.id   AF-A0A2A3MNR0-F1
#
_cell.length_a   1.000
_cell.length_b   1.000
_cell.length_c   1.000
_cell.angle_alpha   90.00
_cell.angle_beta   90.00
_cell.angle_gamma   90.00
#
_symmetry.space_group_name_H-M   'P 1'
#
loop_
_entity.id
_entity.type
_entity.pdbx_description
1 polymer ?
#
loop_
_entity_poly.entity_id
_entity_poly.type
_entity_poly.pdbx_seq_one_letter_code
_entity_poly.pdbx_strand_id
1 'polypeptide(L)' 'MAKLTKRQKAIAEKIEPGKSYNFTDAAALLAELSTVKFSESVDIAVNLGVDPRKSDQVVRSATVLPHGTGKTV' A
#
# COMPACT_ATOMS: atom_id res chain seq x y z
N MET A 1 13.95 5.58 18.81
CA MET A 1 12.97 5.66 17.69
C MET A 1 13.06 7.03 17.07
N ALA A 2 13.19 7.13 15.74
CA ALA A 2 13.29 8.43 15.07
C ALA A 2 11.97 9.21 15.22
N LYS A 3 12.08 10.53 15.42
CA LYS A 3 10.94 11.43 15.57
C LYS A 3 10.14 11.45 14.27
N LEU A 4 8.84 11.17 14.33
CA LEU A 4 7.95 11.24 13.17
C LEU A 4 8.02 12.62 12.50
N THR A 5 8.16 12.61 11.18
CA THR A 5 8.18 13.84 10.37
C THR A 5 6.81 14.52 10.37
N LYS A 6 6.76 15.83 10.10
CA LYS A 6 5.49 16.59 10.06
C LYS A 6 4.48 15.96 9.10
N ARG A 7 4.95 15.47 7.95
CA ARG A 7 4.13 14.77 6.94
C ARG A 7 3.56 13.46 7.49
N GLN A 8 4.38 12.64 8.14
CA GLN A 8 3.91 11.37 8.72
C GLN A 8 2.86 11.58 9.80
N LYS A 9 2.99 12.63 10.62
CA LYS A 9 1.97 12.97 11.63
C LYS A 9 0.63 13.35 11.01
N ALA A 10 0.64 14.21 9.99
CA ALA A 10 -0.59 14.61 9.29
C ALA A 10 -1.29 13.44 8.60
N ILE A 11 -0.54 12.46 8.11
CA ILE A 11 -1.10 11.22 7.54
C ILE A 11 -1.70 10.35 8.64
N ALA A 12 -0.99 10.17 9.77
CA ALA A 12 -1.46 9.38 10.89
C ALA A 12 -2.71 9.97 11.58
N GLU A 13 -2.91 11.29 11.53
CA GLU A 13 -4.13 11.94 12.05
C GLU A 13 -5.37 11.63 11.20
N LYS A 14 -5.19 11.37 9.90
CA LYS A 14 -6.29 11.06 8.97
C LYS A 14 -6.63 9.57 8.90
N ILE A 15 -5.77 8.71 9.42
CA ILE A 15 -5.92 7.25 9.38
C ILE A 15 -6.23 6.76 10.80
N GLU A 16 -7.35 6.07 10.97
CA GLU A 16 -7.69 5.44 12.24
C GLU A 16 -6.97 4.08 12.35
N PRO A 17 -6.00 3.92 13.26
CA PRO A 17 -5.27 2.67 13.40
C PRO A 17 -6.22 1.57 13.88
N GLY A 18 -6.27 0.45 13.13
CA GLY A 18 -7.12 -0.71 13.45
C GLY A 18 -8.50 -0.71 12.81
N LYS A 19 -8.88 0.35 12.08
CA LYS A 19 -10.11 0.35 11.30
C LYS A 19 -9.90 -0.37 9.97
N SER A 20 -10.79 -1.33 9.67
CA SER A 20 -10.88 -1.94 8.35
C SER A 20 -11.66 -1.02 7.42
N TYR A 21 -10.97 -0.33 6.53
CA TYR A 21 -11.59 0.45 5.47
C TYR A 21 -12.04 -0.47 4.33
N ASN A 22 -13.17 -0.14 3.70
CA ASN A 22 -13.51 -0.77 2.43
C ASN A 22 -12.54 -0.30 1.34
N PHE A 23 -12.34 -1.10 0.30
CA PHE A 23 -11.36 -0.82 -0.76
C PHE A 23 -11.60 0.55 -1.43
N THR A 24 -12.87 0.88 -1.69
CA THR A 24 -13.28 2.17 -2.30
C THR A 24 -12.86 3.35 -1.44
N ASP A 25 -13.07 3.24 -0.13
CA ASP A 25 -12.84 4.32 0.81
C ASP A 25 -11.33 4.49 1.05
N ALA A 26 -10.60 3.37 1.08
CA ALA A 26 -9.14 3.38 1.14
C ALA A 26 -8.51 4.02 -0.10
N ALA A 27 -9.02 3.71 -1.30
CA ALA A 27 -8.53 4.31 -2.54
C ALA A 27 -8.76 5.82 -2.60
N ALA A 28 -9.92 6.30 -2.15
CA ALA A 28 -10.21 7.73 -2.05
C ALA A 28 -9.28 8.44 -1.06
N LEU A 29 -9.09 7.86 0.14
CA LEU A 29 -8.17 8.40 1.15
C LEU A 29 -6.72 8.46 0.64
N LEU A 30 -6.25 7.44 -0.08
CA LEU A 30 -4.91 7.43 -0.66
C LEU A 30 -4.72 8.56 -1.68
N ALA A 31 -5.73 8.86 -2.50
CA ALA A 31 -5.69 9.97 -3.43
C ALA A 31 -5.61 11.33 -2.72
N GLU A 32 -6.37 11.52 -1.63
CA GLU A 32 -6.34 12.75 -0.83
C GLU A 32 -5.05 12.96 -0.03
N LEU A 33 -4.35 11.86 0.30
CA LEU A 33 -3.07 11.89 1.01
C LEU A 33 -1.87 12.17 0.09
N SER A 34 -2.06 12.09 -1.23
CA SER A 34 -1.02 12.37 -2.22
C SER A 34 -0.69 13.88 -2.24
N THR A 35 0.31 14.28 -1.46
CA THR A 35 0.76 15.69 -1.38
C THR A 35 1.83 16.04 -2.42
N VAL A 36 2.17 15.09 -3.30
CA VAL A 36 3.35 15.16 -4.15
C VAL A 36 2.96 15.42 -5.61
N LYS A 37 3.79 16.20 -6.32
CA LYS A 37 3.50 16.70 -7.67
C LYS A 37 3.72 15.68 -8.81
N PHE A 38 4.16 14.46 -8.51
CA PHE A 38 4.41 13.40 -9.50
C PHE A 38 3.45 12.23 -9.29
N SER A 39 3.32 11.34 -10.27
CA SER A 39 2.47 10.15 -10.17
C SER A 39 3.05 9.17 -9.14
N GLU A 40 2.43 9.10 -7.96
CA GLU A 40 2.82 8.17 -6.89
C GLU A 40 2.44 6.73 -7.25
N SER A 41 3.26 5.77 -6.80
CA SER A 41 2.94 4.34 -6.88
C SER A 41 2.28 3.89 -5.58
N VAL A 42 1.19 3.13 -5.70
CA VAL A 42 0.53 2.49 -4.56
C VAL A 42 1.06 1.07 -4.42
N ASP A 43 1.41 0.68 -3.19
CA ASP A 43 1.84 -0.67 -2.84
C ASP A 43 0.87 -1.30 -1.83
N ILE A 44 0.74 -2.62 -1.87
CA ILE A 44 -0.16 -3.39 -1.00
C ILE A 44 0.67 -4.40 -0.22
N ALA A 45 0.80 -4.18 1.08
CA ALA A 45 1.47 -5.13 1.98
C ALA A 45 0.48 -6.21 2.43
N VAL A 46 0.73 -7.46 2.05
CA VAL A 46 -0.06 -8.61 2.47
C VAL A 46 0.81 -9.54 3.30
N ASN A 47 0.45 -9.73 4.57
CA ASN A 47 1.11 -10.72 5.42
C ASN A 47 0.56 -12.10 5.10
N LEU A 48 1.40 -12.94 4.48
CA LEU A 48 1.08 -14.33 4.19
C LEU A 48 1.47 -15.21 5.38
N GLY A 49 0.62 -16.19 5.74
CA GLY A 49 0.89 -17.17 6.79
C GLY A 49 1.82 -18.31 6.38
N VAL A 50 2.76 -18.04 5.47
CA VAL A 50 3.69 -19.04 4.92
C VAL A 50 4.99 -19.07 5.71
N ASP A 51 5.58 -20.25 5.85
CA ASP A 51 6.92 -20.41 6.42
C ASP A 51 7.98 -20.32 5.30
N PRO A 52 8.75 -19.22 5.20
CA PRO A 52 9.71 -19.03 4.12
C PRO A 52 10.91 -20.00 4.19
N ARG A 53 11.08 -20.74 5.30
CA ARG A 53 12.12 -21.77 5.43
C ARG A 53 11.76 -23.07 4.71
N LYS A 54 10.47 -23.28 4.43
CA LYS A 54 9.96 -24.44 3.71
C LYS A 54 9.82 -24.10 2.23
N SER A 55 10.60 -24.76 1.37
CA SER A 55 10.71 -24.42 -0.05
C SER A 55 9.39 -24.54 -0.83
N ASP A 56 8.48 -25.41 -0.38
CA ASP A 56 7.14 -25.63 -0.94
C ASP A 56 6.14 -24.51 -0.62
N GLN A 57 6.42 -23.66 0.39
CA GLN A 57 5.53 -22.59 0.83
C GLN A 57 5.92 -21.22 0.28
N VAL A 58 6.98 -21.13 -0.52
CA VAL A 58 7.40 -19.87 -1.15
C VAL A 58 6.44 -19.52 -2.28
N VAL A 59 5.76 -18.38 -2.16
CA VAL A 59 4.88 -17.86 -3.21
C VAL A 59 5.64 -16.83 -4.03
N ARG A 60 5.92 -17.16 -5.29
CA ARG A 60 6.51 -16.23 -6.26
C ARG A 60 5.80 -16.35 -7.60
N SER A 61 4.92 -15.40 -7.87
CA SER A 61 4.10 -15.36 -9.08
C SER A 61 4.08 -13.97 -9.69
N ALA A 62 3.81 -13.89 -10.99
CA ALA A 62 3.51 -12.65 -11.69
C ALA A 62 2.12 -12.76 -12.30
N THR A 63 1.38 -11.65 -12.33
CA THR A 63 0.04 -11.61 -12.90
C THR A 63 -0.15 -10.28 -13.63
N VAL A 64 -0.90 -10.33 -14.73
CA VAL A 64 -1.26 -9.14 -15.50
C VAL A 64 -2.41 -8.44 -14.78
N LEU A 65 -2.24 -7.15 -14.48
CA LEU A 65 -3.30 -6.34 -13.87
C LEU A 65 -4.38 -6.00 -14.92
N PRO A 66 -5.67 -6.08 -14.56
CA PRO A 66 -6.78 -5.83 -15.49
C PRO A 66 -6.81 -4.39 -16.04
N HIS A 67 -6.24 -3.43 -15.30
CA HIS A 67 -6.12 -2.03 -15.73
C HIS A 67 -4.68 -1.65 -16.13
N GLY A 68 -3.79 -2.63 -16.32
CA GLY A 68 -2.39 -2.40 -16.63
C GLY A 68 -1.59 -1.84 -15.45
N THR A 69 -0.34 -1.46 -15.72
CA THR A 69 0.62 -0.93 -14.73
C THR A 69 0.72 0.60 -14.72
N GLY A 70 -0.13 1.29 -15.48
CA GLY A 70 -0.16 2.75 -15.55
C GLY A 70 1.03 3.41 -16.24
N LYS A 71 1.99 2.63 -16.77
CA LYS A 71 3.05 3.10 -17.66
C LYS A 71 2.81 2.59 -19.06
N THR A 72 2.62 3.50 -20.02
CA THR A 72 2.71 3.18 -21.44
C THR A 72 4.17 2.94 -21.77
N VAL A 73 4.49 1.71 -22.18
CA VAL A 73 5.83 1.33 -22.67
C VAL A 73 5.94 1.64 -24.14
#